data_AF-A0A2V7JRY2-F1
#
_entry.id   AF-A0A2V7JRY2-F1
#
_cell.length_a   1.000
_cell.length_b   1.000
_cell.length_c   1.000
_cell.angle_alpha   90.00
_cell.angle_beta   90.00
_cell.angle_gamma   90.00
#
_symmetry.space_group_name_H-M   'P 1'
#
loop_
_entity.id
_entity.type
_entity.pdbx_description
1 polymer ?
#
loop_
_entity_poly.entity_id
_entity_poly.type
_entity_poly.pdbx_seq_one_letter_code
_entity_poly.pdbx_strand_id
1 'polypeptide(L)'
;PRAGEWFRNPDLARTFRLIAVQGPAVLYGGELGQRIVTRVQQLGGYPTLDDLHAHQPEWVEPISVPFKGYRLWELPPNGQGVAALEMLRMLEPYDLRALGHNSAAYLHLLIESKKLAFADIARYVGEPAAMHTPASALLNDRFVAARRALIDPNRAAERPEPGAAATASETIYLTAADSAGNMVSFINSLFDAFGSGVVVPGTGFALQDRGAGFTLEPGLANTVAPGKRPFHTIIPAFVTKPDAQGVEQPWMSFGVMGGSMQPQGHVQVLLNLLVFGMDLQQAIDAPR
;
A
#
# COMPACT_ATOMS: atom_id res chain seq x y z
N PRO A 1 -13.98 19.39 -14.89
CA PRO A 1 -14.83 20.39 -14.20
C PRO A 1 -13.97 21.41 -13.48
N ARG A 2 -14.29 22.70 -13.59
CA ARG A 2 -13.61 23.75 -12.80
C ARG A 2 -14.15 23.73 -11.37
N ALA A 3 -13.42 24.36 -10.44
CA ALA A 3 -13.92 24.55 -9.07
C ALA A 3 -15.28 25.26 -9.09
N GLY A 4 -16.27 24.70 -8.38
CA GLY A 4 -17.65 25.20 -8.35
C GLY A 4 -18.54 24.75 -9.52
N GLU A 5 -18.02 24.03 -10.52
CA GLU A 5 -18.82 23.50 -11.63
C GLU A 5 -19.52 22.20 -11.26
N TRP A 6 -20.79 22.06 -11.66
CA TRP A 6 -21.52 20.82 -11.52
C TRP A 6 -20.97 19.75 -12.47
N PHE A 7 -20.45 18.67 -11.91
CA PHE A 7 -20.12 17.47 -12.66
C PHE A 7 -21.21 16.41 -12.51
N ARG A 8 -21.58 15.78 -13.62
CA ARG A 8 -22.52 14.65 -13.63
C ARG A 8 -21.95 13.53 -14.50
N ASN A 9 -22.04 12.31 -14.02
CA ASN A 9 -21.64 11.12 -14.74
C ASN A 9 -22.82 10.13 -14.82
N PRO A 10 -23.76 10.35 -15.76
CA PRO A 10 -24.95 9.52 -15.87
C PRO A 10 -24.64 8.06 -16.22
N ASP A 11 -23.52 7.82 -16.90
CA ASP A 11 -23.03 6.48 -17.26
C ASP A 11 -22.61 5.71 -16.00
N LEU A 12 -21.81 6.33 -15.14
CA LEU A 12 -21.42 5.74 -13.85
C LEU A 12 -22.63 5.48 -12.96
N ALA A 13 -23.60 6.40 -12.95
CA ALA A 13 -24.84 6.21 -12.21
C ALA A 13 -25.65 5.00 -12.70
N ARG A 14 -25.62 4.70 -14.01
CA ARG A 14 -26.24 3.47 -14.55
C ARG A 14 -25.44 2.23 -14.16
N THR A 15 -24.11 2.28 -14.26
CA THR A 15 -23.22 1.21 -13.80
C THR A 15 -23.48 0.85 -12.33
N PHE A 16 -23.50 1.84 -11.43
CA PHE A 16 -23.73 1.58 -10.00
C PHE A 16 -25.12 1.00 -9.73
N ARG A 17 -26.17 1.48 -10.41
CA ARG A 17 -27.51 0.88 -10.29
C ARG A 17 -27.52 -0.57 -10.77
N LEU A 18 -26.84 -0.87 -11.87
CA LEU A 18 -26.74 -2.21 -12.41
C LEU A 18 -26.06 -3.16 -11.41
N ILE A 19 -24.91 -2.77 -10.86
CA ILE A 19 -24.19 -3.54 -9.84
C ILE A 19 -25.02 -3.70 -8.55
N ALA A 20 -25.72 -2.65 -8.11
CA ALA A 20 -26.56 -2.72 -6.92
C ALA A 20 -27.75 -3.69 -7.06
N VAL A 21 -28.34 -3.79 -8.26
CA VAL A 21 -29.50 -4.65 -8.52
C VAL A 21 -29.09 -6.09 -8.83
N GLN A 22 -28.04 -6.28 -9.63
CA GLN A 22 -27.65 -7.60 -10.16
C GLN A 22 -26.41 -8.20 -9.46
N GLY A 23 -25.79 -7.45 -8.55
CA GLY A 23 -24.58 -7.85 -7.85
C GLY A 23 -23.29 -7.66 -8.68
N PRO A 24 -22.13 -7.99 -8.09
CA PRO A 24 -20.82 -7.75 -8.71
C PRO A 24 -20.54 -8.63 -9.94
N ALA A 25 -21.27 -9.73 -10.12
CA ALA A 25 -21.09 -10.65 -11.25
C ALA A 25 -21.25 -9.96 -12.62
N VAL A 26 -21.98 -8.84 -12.69
CA VAL A 26 -22.08 -8.03 -13.91
C VAL A 26 -20.72 -7.52 -14.40
N LEU A 27 -19.79 -7.27 -13.48
CA LEU A 27 -18.42 -6.83 -13.76
C LEU A 27 -17.49 -8.03 -14.05
N TYR A 28 -17.63 -9.11 -13.28
CA TYR A 28 -16.77 -10.30 -13.32
C TYR A 28 -17.29 -11.38 -14.27
N GLY A 29 -17.59 -10.96 -15.50
CA GLY A 29 -17.99 -11.84 -16.61
C GLY A 29 -19.43 -11.68 -17.11
N GLY A 30 -20.24 -10.83 -16.46
CA GLY A 30 -21.52 -10.37 -17.00
C GLY A 30 -21.38 -9.25 -18.05
N GLU A 31 -22.46 -8.48 -18.25
CA GLU A 31 -22.55 -7.48 -19.32
C GLU A 31 -21.41 -6.44 -19.29
N LEU A 32 -21.04 -5.92 -18.11
CA LEU A 32 -19.95 -4.95 -18.01
C LEU A 32 -18.60 -5.60 -18.28
N GLY A 33 -18.39 -6.82 -17.79
CA GLY A 33 -17.16 -7.60 -18.05
C GLY A 33 -16.92 -7.81 -19.54
N GLN A 34 -17.96 -8.20 -20.29
CA GLN A 34 -17.87 -8.36 -21.75
C GLN A 34 -17.50 -7.06 -22.44
N ARG A 35 -18.11 -5.94 -22.05
CA ARG A 35 -17.79 -4.61 -22.62
C ARG A 35 -16.35 -4.21 -22.34
N ILE A 36 -15.85 -4.49 -21.12
CA ILE A 36 -14.45 -4.22 -20.74
C ILE A 36 -13.50 -5.02 -21.62
N VAL A 37 -13.66 -6.34 -21.68
CA VAL A 37 -12.79 -7.24 -22.45
C VAL A 37 -12.78 -6.85 -23.93
N THR A 38 -13.96 -6.66 -24.53
CA THR A 38 -14.07 -6.22 -25.93
C THR A 38 -13.33 -4.90 -26.16
N ARG A 39 -13.50 -3.92 -25.28
CA ARG A 39 -12.85 -2.61 -25.44
C ARG A 39 -11.33 -2.70 -25.28
N VAL A 40 -10.85 -3.46 -24.30
CA VAL A 40 -9.41 -3.62 -24.05
C VAL A 40 -8.74 -4.38 -25.20
N GLN A 41 -9.36 -5.44 -25.71
CA GLN A 41 -8.84 -6.20 -26.85
C GLN A 41 -8.80 -5.37 -28.15
N GLN A 42 -9.80 -4.51 -28.39
CA GLN A 42 -9.78 -3.55 -29.51
C GLN A 42 -8.60 -2.58 -29.44
N LEU A 43 -8.08 -2.32 -28.24
CA LEU A 43 -6.89 -1.49 -28.00
C LEU A 43 -5.59 -2.31 -27.98
N GLY A 44 -5.64 -3.61 -28.30
CA GLY A 44 -4.48 -4.51 -28.28
C GLY A 44 -4.13 -5.06 -26.90
N GLY A 45 -5.01 -4.92 -25.91
CA GLY A 45 -4.80 -5.47 -24.57
C GLY A 45 -5.15 -6.97 -24.45
N TYR A 46 -4.75 -7.55 -23.32
CA TYR A 46 -4.71 -9.00 -23.10
C TYR A 46 -5.86 -9.61 -22.27
N PRO A 47 -6.51 -8.92 -21.30
CA PRO A 47 -7.55 -9.51 -20.48
C PRO A 47 -8.65 -10.20 -21.29
N THR A 48 -9.08 -11.36 -20.80
CA THR A 48 -10.15 -12.19 -21.35
C THR A 48 -11.34 -12.23 -20.38
N LEU A 49 -12.46 -12.80 -20.83
CA LEU A 49 -13.59 -13.07 -19.92
C LEU A 49 -13.24 -14.12 -18.87
N ASP A 50 -12.42 -15.11 -19.22
CA ASP A 50 -11.98 -16.14 -18.28
C ASP A 50 -11.14 -15.52 -17.14
N ASP A 51 -10.31 -14.51 -17.44
CA ASP A 51 -9.59 -13.75 -16.41
C ASP A 51 -10.54 -13.04 -15.44
N LEU A 52 -11.64 -12.46 -15.95
CA LEU A 52 -12.65 -11.79 -15.12
C LEU A 52 -13.46 -12.79 -14.29
N HIS A 53 -13.81 -13.94 -14.86
CA HIS A 53 -14.53 -15.01 -14.15
C HIS A 53 -13.68 -15.67 -13.06
N ALA A 54 -12.37 -15.81 -13.30
CA ALA A 54 -11.44 -16.42 -12.36
C ALA A 54 -11.14 -15.49 -11.16
N HIS A 55 -11.40 -14.19 -11.27
CA HIS A 55 -11.10 -13.24 -10.21
C HIS A 55 -12.03 -13.41 -9.00
N GLN A 56 -11.44 -13.52 -7.81
CA GLN A 56 -12.14 -13.47 -6.53
C GLN A 56 -11.33 -12.64 -5.52
N PRO A 57 -11.99 -11.86 -4.64
CA PRO A 57 -11.32 -11.26 -3.50
C PRO A 57 -10.82 -12.35 -2.55
N GLU A 58 -9.61 -12.18 -2.03
CA GLU A 58 -8.97 -13.14 -1.13
C GLU A 58 -8.95 -12.58 0.30
N TRP A 59 -9.44 -13.36 1.25
CA TRP A 59 -9.20 -13.10 2.67
C TRP A 59 -7.79 -13.55 3.02
N VAL A 60 -6.96 -12.61 3.43
CA VAL A 60 -5.56 -12.85 3.79
C VAL A 60 -5.33 -12.53 5.25
N GLU A 61 -4.38 -13.24 5.86
CA GLU A 61 -3.95 -12.97 7.23
C GLU A 61 -2.97 -11.77 7.23
N PRO A 62 -3.25 -10.69 7.97
CA PRO A 62 -2.33 -9.56 8.10
C PRO A 62 -1.00 -9.94 8.75
N ILE A 63 0.05 -9.21 8.41
CA ILE A 63 1.37 -9.32 9.05
C ILE A 63 1.59 -8.14 9.99
N SER A 64 2.39 -8.33 11.05
CA SER A 64 2.60 -7.29 12.04
C SER A 64 3.97 -7.30 12.71
N VAL A 65 4.28 -6.16 13.35
CA VAL A 65 5.42 -6.01 14.25
C VAL A 65 5.03 -5.24 15.51
N PRO A 66 5.58 -5.60 16.69
CA PRO A 66 5.46 -4.78 17.88
C PRO A 66 6.29 -3.50 17.73
N PHE A 67 5.81 -2.41 18.30
CA PHE A 67 6.54 -1.15 18.37
C PHE A 67 6.06 -0.32 19.57
N LYS A 68 6.96 -0.03 20.52
CA LYS A 68 6.70 0.83 21.71
C LYS A 68 5.43 0.47 22.50
N GLY A 69 5.13 -0.83 22.65
CA GLY A 69 3.95 -1.32 23.38
C GLY A 69 2.65 -1.35 22.55
N TYR A 70 2.74 -1.06 21.26
CA TYR A 70 1.67 -1.19 20.27
C TYR A 70 2.07 -2.23 19.23
N ARG A 71 1.17 -2.52 18.30
CA ARG A 71 1.43 -3.40 17.15
C ARG A 71 0.91 -2.77 15.88
N LEU A 72 1.78 -2.59 14.89
CA LEU A 72 1.39 -2.18 13.55
C LEU A 72 1.08 -3.42 12.72
N TRP A 73 -0.08 -3.41 12.08
CA TRP A 73 -0.56 -4.42 11.13
C TRP A 73 -0.63 -3.84 9.73
N GLU A 74 -0.22 -4.66 8.78
CA GLU A 74 -0.22 -4.38 7.35
C GLU A 74 -0.72 -5.60 6.59
N LEU A 75 -1.23 -5.41 5.37
CA LEU A 75 -1.50 -6.52 4.47
C LEU A 75 -0.20 -7.26 4.08
N PRO A 76 -0.25 -8.58 3.89
CA PRO A 76 0.89 -9.35 3.39
C PRO A 76 1.21 -8.98 1.93
N PRO A 77 2.33 -9.48 1.37
CA PRO A 77 2.57 -9.47 -0.07
C PRO A 77 1.34 -9.96 -0.85
N ASN A 78 1.08 -9.47 -2.04
CA ASN A 78 1.92 -8.64 -2.93
C ASN A 78 1.95 -7.13 -2.62
N GLY A 79 1.39 -6.68 -1.49
CA GLY A 79 1.48 -5.30 -1.02
C GLY A 79 2.85 -4.92 -0.45
N GLN A 80 3.11 -3.61 -0.35
CA GLN A 80 4.38 -3.06 0.17
C GLN A 80 4.40 -2.80 1.69
N GLY A 81 3.40 -3.24 2.44
CA GLY A 81 3.25 -2.94 3.86
C GLY A 81 4.41 -3.49 4.70
N VAL A 82 5.02 -4.59 4.24
CA VAL A 82 6.24 -5.15 4.83
C VAL A 82 7.38 -4.13 4.96
N ALA A 83 7.46 -3.13 4.07
CA ALA A 83 8.48 -2.08 4.17
C ALA A 83 8.28 -1.21 5.41
N ALA A 84 7.03 -0.88 5.76
CA ALA A 84 6.72 -0.09 6.97
C ALA A 84 7.10 -0.88 8.23
N LEU A 85 6.74 -2.17 8.25
CA LEU A 85 7.09 -3.08 9.33
C LEU A 85 8.62 -3.21 9.49
N GLU A 86 9.35 -3.41 8.40
CA GLU A 86 10.81 -3.55 8.40
C GLU A 86 11.50 -2.28 8.88
N MET A 87 11.05 -1.11 8.40
CA MET A 87 11.55 0.20 8.86
C MET A 87 11.33 0.38 10.37
N LEU A 88 10.15 0.06 10.92
CA LEU A 88 9.93 0.13 12.36
C LEU A 88 10.86 -0.81 13.14
N ARG A 89 11.05 -2.05 12.67
CA ARG A 89 11.98 -3.00 13.30
C ARG A 89 13.41 -2.47 13.28
N MET A 90 13.86 -1.86 12.18
CA MET A 90 15.20 -1.25 12.11
C MET A 90 15.36 -0.09 13.08
N LEU A 91 14.33 0.76 13.20
CA LEU A 91 14.34 1.97 14.02
C LEU A 91 14.12 1.73 15.53
N GLU A 92 13.48 0.62 15.90
CA GLU A 92 13.06 0.31 17.29
C GLU A 92 14.11 0.55 18.40
N PRO A 93 15.38 0.14 18.26
CA PRO A 93 16.35 0.28 19.34
C PRO A 93 16.97 1.67 19.46
N TYR A 94 16.73 2.58 18.51
CA TYR A 94 17.25 3.94 18.61
C TYR A 94 16.38 4.78 19.55
N ASP A 95 17.01 5.65 20.34
CA ASP A 95 16.29 6.68 21.10
C ASP A 95 15.93 7.86 20.20
N LEU A 96 14.91 7.64 19.35
CA LEU A 96 14.43 8.62 18.39
C LEU A 96 13.93 9.91 19.04
N ARG A 97 13.48 9.84 20.31
CA ARG A 97 13.04 11.04 21.06
C ARG A 97 14.25 11.91 21.41
N ALA A 98 15.33 11.29 21.90
CA ALA A 98 16.57 12.01 22.22
C ALA A 98 17.23 12.65 20.98
N LEU A 99 17.05 12.07 19.79
CA LEU A 99 17.52 12.66 18.55
C LEU A 99 16.78 13.96 18.17
N GLY A 100 15.58 14.20 18.70
CA GLY A 100 14.75 15.35 18.37
C GLY A 100 13.95 15.16 17.08
N HIS A 101 12.67 15.55 17.12
CA HIS A 101 11.76 15.44 15.97
C HIS A 101 12.30 16.23 14.79
N ASN A 102 12.34 15.59 13.62
CA ASN A 102 12.83 16.18 12.36
C ASN A 102 14.24 16.81 12.43
N SER A 103 15.07 16.40 13.40
CA SER A 103 16.49 16.74 13.37
C SER A 103 17.21 16.01 12.23
N ALA A 104 18.38 16.51 11.83
CA ALA A 104 19.17 15.87 10.78
C ALA A 104 19.51 14.40 11.12
N ALA A 105 19.87 14.10 12.37
CA ALA A 105 20.19 12.75 12.81
C ALA A 105 18.96 11.82 12.79
N TYR A 106 17.79 12.33 13.20
CA TYR A 106 16.53 11.59 13.11
C TYR A 106 16.17 11.28 11.66
N LEU A 107 16.16 12.29 10.80
CA LEU A 107 15.81 12.14 9.37
C LEU A 107 16.77 11.19 8.66
N HIS A 108 18.07 11.27 8.97
CA HIS A 108 19.09 10.36 8.44
C HIS A 108 18.73 8.90 8.71
N LEU A 109 18.41 8.54 9.96
CA LEU A 109 18.02 7.16 10.29
C LEU A 109 16.77 6.70 9.54
N LEU A 110 15.77 7.57 9.41
CA LEU A 110 14.54 7.26 8.66
C LEU A 110 14.84 7.02 7.18
N ILE A 111 15.66 7.90 6.57
CA ILE A 111 16.05 7.81 5.16
C ILE A 111 16.86 6.54 4.90
N GLU A 112 17.85 6.22 5.71
CA GLU A 112 18.68 5.02 5.54
C GLU A 112 17.87 3.74 5.76
N SER A 113 17.00 3.71 6.78
CA SER A 113 16.07 2.59 7.00
C SER A 113 15.15 2.39 5.79
N LYS A 114 14.62 3.48 5.22
CA LYS A 114 13.82 3.43 4.00
C LYS A 114 14.61 2.90 2.82
N LYS A 115 15.86 3.33 2.63
CA LYS A 115 16.70 2.85 1.52
C LYS A 115 16.83 1.33 1.54
N LEU A 116 17.09 0.77 2.71
CA LEU A 116 17.23 -0.67 2.93
C LEU A 116 15.91 -1.41 2.68
N ALA A 117 14.83 -1.02 3.35
CA ALA A 117 13.53 -1.68 3.19
C ALA A 117 13.03 -1.63 1.73
N PHE A 118 13.27 -0.52 1.02
CA PHE A 118 12.89 -0.40 -0.39
C PHE A 118 13.75 -1.26 -1.32
N ALA A 119 15.02 -1.50 -0.98
CA ALA A 119 15.84 -2.45 -1.73
C ALA A 119 15.32 -3.88 -1.54
N ASP A 120 14.87 -4.22 -0.33
CA ASP A 120 14.35 -5.55 -0.02
C ASP A 120 12.99 -5.80 -0.69
N ILE A 121 12.04 -4.87 -0.64
CA ILE A 121 10.76 -5.08 -1.34
C ILE A 121 10.92 -5.14 -2.86
N ALA A 122 11.87 -4.40 -3.44
CA ALA A 122 12.15 -4.49 -4.88
C ALA A 122 12.70 -5.87 -5.28
N ARG A 123 13.43 -6.53 -4.38
CA ARG A 123 14.06 -7.83 -4.63
C ARG A 123 13.14 -9.02 -4.34
N TYR A 124 12.38 -8.94 -3.25
CA TYR A 124 11.75 -10.10 -2.61
C TYR A 124 10.22 -10.08 -2.63
N VAL A 125 9.57 -8.92 -2.76
CA VAL A 125 8.11 -8.82 -2.68
C VAL A 125 7.47 -8.96 -4.06
N GLY A 126 6.42 -9.77 -4.15
CA GLY A 126 5.61 -9.98 -5.35
C GLY A 126 4.40 -10.84 -5.02
N GLU A 127 3.78 -11.46 -6.02
CA GLU A 127 2.75 -12.49 -5.83
C GLU A 127 3.24 -13.57 -4.86
N PRO A 128 2.51 -13.85 -3.74
CA PRO A 128 2.90 -14.88 -2.79
C PRO A 128 3.30 -16.21 -3.40
N ALA A 129 2.56 -16.71 -4.40
CA ALA A 129 2.86 -17.96 -5.10
C ALA A 129 4.18 -17.94 -5.90
N ALA A 130 4.73 -16.77 -6.19
CA ALA A 130 5.99 -16.57 -6.90
C ALA A 130 7.15 -16.12 -5.98
N MET A 131 6.90 -15.96 -4.68
CA MET A 131 7.92 -15.57 -3.70
C MET A 131 8.68 -16.79 -3.20
N HIS A 132 10.02 -16.71 -3.21
CA HIS A 132 10.90 -17.74 -2.65
C HIS A 132 11.27 -17.47 -1.19
N THR A 133 10.96 -16.27 -0.69
CA THR A 133 11.28 -15.81 0.66
C THR A 133 9.97 -15.33 1.29
N PRO A 134 9.48 -15.97 2.37
CA PRO A 134 8.26 -15.52 3.02
C PRO A 134 8.46 -14.13 3.62
N ALA A 135 7.40 -13.31 3.67
CA ALA A 135 7.46 -11.95 4.22
C ALA A 135 8.04 -11.93 5.65
N SER A 136 7.72 -12.94 6.46
CA SER A 136 8.23 -13.09 7.83
C SER A 136 9.75 -13.20 7.90
N ALA A 137 10.42 -13.67 6.84
CA ALA A 137 11.88 -13.72 6.79
C ALA A 137 12.52 -12.33 6.67
N LEU A 138 11.80 -11.34 6.09
CA LEU A 138 12.23 -9.94 6.04
C LEU A 138 12.05 -9.23 7.38
N LEU A 139 11.24 -9.79 8.29
CA LEU A 139 10.87 -9.16 9.56
C LEU A 139 11.58 -9.77 10.78
N ASN A 140 12.29 -10.88 10.62
CA ASN A 140 12.95 -11.55 11.73
C ASN A 140 14.18 -10.77 12.23
N ASP A 141 14.52 -11.01 13.50
CA ASP A 141 15.56 -10.26 14.21
C ASP A 141 16.93 -10.34 13.54
N ARG A 142 17.29 -11.50 12.99
CA ARG A 142 18.57 -11.71 12.32
C ARG A 142 18.68 -10.86 11.05
N PHE A 143 17.63 -10.87 10.23
CA PHE A 143 17.57 -10.09 9.00
C PHE A 143 17.60 -8.59 9.30
N VAL A 144 16.73 -8.14 10.20
CA VAL A 144 16.64 -6.74 10.62
C VAL A 144 17.96 -6.26 11.22
N ALA A 145 18.62 -7.06 12.07
CA ALA A 145 19.92 -6.69 12.64
C ALA A 145 21.00 -6.56 11.56
N ALA A 146 21.01 -7.45 10.56
CA ALA A 146 21.93 -7.36 9.44
C ALA A 146 21.67 -6.11 8.58
N ARG A 147 20.40 -5.73 8.37
CA ARG A 147 20.05 -4.48 7.68
C ARG A 147 20.45 -3.25 8.47
N ARG A 148 20.12 -3.20 9.76
CA ARG A 148 20.48 -2.09 10.67
C ARG A 148 22.00 -1.83 10.70
N ALA A 149 22.81 -2.89 10.66
CA ALA A 149 24.28 -2.76 10.65
C ALA A 149 24.83 -2.02 9.42
N LEU A 150 24.04 -1.84 8.36
CA LEU A 150 24.41 -1.08 7.16
C LEU A 150 24.15 0.42 7.31
N ILE A 151 23.47 0.86 8.37
CA ILE A 151 23.20 2.28 8.63
C ILE A 151 24.43 2.91 9.31
N ASP A 152 25.15 3.75 8.57
CA ASP A 152 26.24 4.57 9.11
C ASP A 152 25.66 5.92 9.57
N PRO A 153 25.66 6.26 10.87
CA PRO A 153 25.06 7.51 11.36
C PRO A 153 25.76 8.78 10.85
N ASN A 154 26.98 8.65 10.30
CA ASN A 154 27.79 9.78 9.85
C ASN A 154 27.90 9.85 8.32
N ARG A 155 27.32 8.89 7.58
CA ARG A 155 27.45 8.82 6.13
C ARG A 155 26.21 8.22 5.49
N ALA A 156 25.63 8.95 4.54
CA ALA A 156 24.55 8.43 3.71
C ALA A 156 25.07 7.29 2.82
N ALA A 157 24.34 6.17 2.73
CA ALA A 157 24.67 5.11 1.80
C ALA A 157 24.57 5.63 0.36
N GLU A 158 25.55 5.25 -0.47
CA GLU A 158 25.50 5.44 -1.91
C GLU A 158 24.29 4.69 -2.47
N ARG A 159 23.46 5.41 -3.21
CA ARG A 159 22.34 4.84 -3.95
C ARG A 159 22.43 5.37 -5.38
N PRO A 160 22.26 4.53 -6.41
CA PRO A 160 22.16 5.03 -7.77
C PRO A 160 21.02 6.06 -7.87
N GLU A 161 21.21 7.03 -8.76
CA GLU A 161 20.26 8.11 -9.03
C GLU A 161 18.83 7.57 -9.17
N PRO A 162 17.83 8.22 -8.56
CA PRO A 162 16.45 7.83 -8.76
C PRO A 162 16.12 7.94 -10.26
N GLY A 163 15.54 6.88 -10.83
CA GLY A 163 14.71 7.05 -12.03
C GLY A 163 13.58 8.03 -11.74
N ALA A 164 12.95 8.58 -12.78
CA ALA A 164 11.82 9.50 -12.62
C ALA A 164 10.83 8.95 -11.58
N ALA A 165 10.34 9.81 -10.67
CA ALA A 165 9.35 9.43 -9.69
C ALA A 165 8.25 8.65 -10.42
N ALA A 166 8.03 7.40 -10.00
CA ALA A 166 6.99 6.55 -10.54
C ALA A 166 5.65 7.16 -10.12
N THR A 167 5.23 8.10 -10.97
CA THR A 167 3.92 8.70 -11.15
C THR A 167 3.36 9.51 -9.98
N ALA A 168 2.56 10.52 -10.31
CA ALA A 168 1.63 11.12 -9.36
C ALA A 168 0.50 10.10 -9.11
N SER A 169 0.80 9.07 -8.33
CA SER A 169 -0.21 8.07 -7.95
C SER A 169 -1.28 8.76 -7.10
N GLU A 170 -2.49 8.85 -7.64
CA GLU A 170 -3.65 9.27 -6.85
C GLU A 170 -4.33 8.02 -6.29
N THR A 171 -4.49 8.03 -4.99
CA THR A 171 -5.06 6.93 -4.20
C THR A 171 -6.11 7.56 -3.30
N ILE A 172 -7.15 6.81 -2.96
CA ILE A 172 -8.11 7.20 -1.93
C ILE A 172 -7.92 6.25 -0.76
N TYR A 173 -7.65 6.82 0.40
CA TYR A 173 -7.69 6.16 1.68
C TYR A 173 -8.95 6.59 2.42
N LEU A 174 -9.59 5.65 3.10
CA LEU A 174 -10.76 5.86 3.92
C LEU A 174 -10.64 5.02 5.19
N THR A 175 -11.00 5.63 6.32
CA THR A 175 -11.19 4.92 7.57
C THR A 175 -12.60 5.15 8.10
N ALA A 176 -13.18 4.12 8.72
CA ALA A 176 -14.47 4.20 9.40
C ALA A 176 -14.43 3.41 10.71
N ALA A 177 -15.11 3.92 11.73
CA ALA A 177 -15.28 3.26 13.02
C ALA A 177 -16.73 3.44 13.51
N ASP A 178 -17.28 2.48 14.24
CA ASP A 178 -18.63 2.56 14.80
C ASP A 178 -18.69 2.29 16.31
N SER A 179 -19.88 2.50 16.90
CA SER A 179 -20.12 2.32 18.34
C SER A 179 -20.12 0.86 18.80
N ALA A 180 -20.13 -0.10 17.88
CA ALA A 180 -20.01 -1.53 18.18
C ALA A 180 -18.55 -1.99 18.24
N GLY A 181 -17.60 -1.10 17.96
CA GLY A 181 -16.17 -1.39 17.96
C GLY A 181 -15.65 -1.91 16.62
N ASN A 182 -16.46 -1.86 15.55
CA ASN A 182 -15.96 -2.16 14.22
C ASN A 182 -15.07 -1.02 13.74
N MET A 183 -13.96 -1.36 13.08
CA MET A 183 -13.05 -0.41 12.46
C MET A 183 -12.58 -0.97 11.12
N VAL A 184 -12.53 -0.12 10.10
CA VAL A 184 -12.12 -0.49 8.74
C VAL A 184 -11.05 0.47 8.26
N SER A 185 -9.91 -0.09 7.85
CA SER A 185 -8.87 0.61 7.08
C SER A 185 -9.04 0.21 5.62
N PHE A 186 -9.52 1.13 4.80
CA PHE A 186 -9.84 0.88 3.39
C PHE A 186 -8.99 1.76 2.48
N ILE A 187 -8.43 1.15 1.43
CA ILE A 187 -7.66 1.87 0.43
C ILE A 187 -7.95 1.30 -0.95
N ASN A 188 -8.17 2.17 -1.93
CA ASN A 188 -8.33 1.77 -3.32
C ASN A 188 -7.67 2.80 -4.27
N SER A 189 -7.24 2.33 -5.42
CA SER A 189 -6.55 3.16 -6.41
C SER A 189 -6.61 2.52 -7.79
N LEU A 190 -6.57 3.36 -8.82
CA LEU A 190 -6.34 2.95 -10.21
C LEU A 190 -4.85 2.81 -10.55
N PHE A 191 -3.96 2.98 -9.55
CA PHE A 191 -2.52 3.23 -9.64
C PHE A 191 -2.20 4.67 -10.01
N ASP A 192 -2.18 5.01 -11.29
CA ASP A 192 -2.08 6.41 -11.72
C ASP A 192 -3.42 7.14 -11.57
N ALA A 193 -3.41 8.47 -11.64
CA ALA A 193 -4.58 9.32 -11.36
C ALA A 193 -5.90 8.83 -12.00
N PHE A 194 -5.93 8.73 -13.33
CA PHE A 194 -7.04 8.14 -14.09
C PHE A 194 -6.72 6.71 -14.56
N GLY A 195 -5.78 6.04 -13.89
CA GLY A 195 -5.22 4.76 -14.29
C GLY A 195 -4.71 4.80 -15.73
N SER A 196 -5.18 3.83 -16.52
CA SER A 196 -4.83 3.70 -17.94
C SER A 196 -5.37 4.82 -18.84
N GLY A 197 -6.27 5.67 -18.33
CA GLY A 197 -7.03 6.62 -19.14
C GLY A 197 -8.12 5.98 -20.01
N VAL A 198 -8.24 4.64 -20.00
CA VAL A 198 -9.27 3.92 -20.76
C VAL A 198 -10.59 3.97 -20.00
N VAL A 199 -11.59 4.65 -20.59
CA VAL A 199 -12.99 4.61 -20.15
C VAL A 199 -13.78 3.78 -21.16
N VAL A 200 -14.43 2.70 -20.70
CA VAL A 200 -15.27 1.86 -21.56
C VAL A 200 -16.55 2.63 -21.90
N PRO A 201 -16.89 2.82 -23.18
CA PRO A 201 -18.06 3.62 -23.57
C PRO A 201 -19.35 3.17 -22.86
N GLY A 202 -20.09 4.13 -22.30
CA GLY A 202 -21.35 3.86 -21.61
C GLY A 202 -21.24 3.40 -20.16
N THR A 203 -20.01 3.22 -19.62
CA THR A 203 -19.79 2.69 -18.25
C THR A 203 -19.46 3.75 -17.22
N GLY A 204 -18.84 4.86 -17.64
CA GLY A 204 -18.55 6.02 -16.80
C GLY A 204 -17.40 5.87 -15.80
N PHE A 205 -16.57 4.82 -15.89
CA PHE A 205 -15.37 4.66 -15.03
C PHE A 205 -14.12 4.35 -15.86
N ALA A 206 -12.96 4.73 -15.32
CA ALA A 206 -11.66 4.44 -15.91
C ALA A 206 -11.10 3.09 -15.41
N LEU A 207 -10.33 2.41 -16.26
CA LEU A 207 -9.65 1.17 -15.93
C LEU A 207 -8.27 1.45 -15.31
N GLN A 208 -7.89 0.67 -14.30
CA GLN A 208 -6.57 0.77 -13.68
C GLN A 208 -5.43 0.41 -14.64
N ASP A 209 -4.23 0.92 -14.38
CA ASP A 209 -2.98 0.56 -15.07
C ASP A 209 -1.97 -0.13 -14.15
N ARG A 210 -2.45 -0.72 -13.05
CA ARG A 210 -1.69 -1.43 -12.01
C ARG A 210 -0.68 -2.47 -12.53
N GLY A 211 -0.85 -3.01 -13.73
CA GLY A 211 0.14 -3.86 -14.39
C GLY A 211 1.53 -3.22 -14.52
N ALA A 212 1.61 -1.89 -14.53
CA ALA A 212 2.87 -1.13 -14.46
C ALA A 212 3.69 -1.39 -13.18
N GLY A 213 3.07 -1.99 -12.15
CA GLY A 213 3.77 -2.43 -10.94
C GLY A 213 4.69 -3.63 -11.16
N PHE A 214 4.63 -4.36 -12.28
CA PHE A 214 5.55 -5.45 -12.58
C PHE A 214 6.96 -4.96 -12.96
N THR A 215 7.96 -5.82 -12.74
CA THR A 215 9.28 -5.68 -13.39
C THR A 215 9.38 -6.60 -14.60
N LEU A 216 10.19 -6.20 -15.59
CA LEU A 216 10.56 -7.03 -16.74
C LEU A 216 11.88 -7.77 -16.52
N GLU A 217 12.57 -7.51 -15.41
CA GLU A 217 13.80 -8.22 -15.07
C GLU A 217 13.49 -9.70 -14.76
N PRO A 218 14.12 -10.66 -15.46
CA PRO A 218 13.84 -12.08 -15.25
C PRO A 218 14.27 -12.57 -13.85
N GLY A 219 13.49 -13.50 -13.28
CA GLY A 219 13.86 -14.21 -12.05
C GLY A 219 13.60 -13.46 -10.74
N LEU A 220 12.92 -12.30 -10.79
CA LEU A 220 12.48 -11.57 -9.60
C LEU A 220 11.10 -12.02 -9.14
N ALA A 221 10.83 -11.86 -7.83
CA ALA A 221 9.53 -12.18 -7.23
C ALA A 221 8.38 -11.41 -7.89
N ASN A 222 8.66 -10.27 -8.53
CA ASN A 222 7.69 -9.42 -9.21
C ASN A 222 7.87 -9.37 -10.74
N THR A 223 8.61 -10.31 -11.35
CA THR A 223 8.65 -10.43 -12.82
C THR A 223 7.26 -10.69 -13.37
N VAL A 224 6.87 -10.00 -14.45
CA VAL A 224 5.57 -10.20 -15.12
C VAL A 224 5.36 -11.65 -15.54
N ALA A 225 4.16 -12.19 -15.28
CA ALA A 225 3.76 -13.54 -15.69
C ALA A 225 2.22 -13.64 -15.77
N PRO A 226 1.66 -14.56 -16.58
CA PRO A 226 0.22 -14.81 -16.63
C PRO A 226 -0.36 -15.18 -15.26
N GLY A 227 -1.55 -14.66 -14.94
CA GLY A 227 -2.27 -14.97 -13.69
C GLY A 227 -1.63 -14.41 -12.41
N LYS A 228 -0.50 -13.72 -12.51
CA LYS A 228 0.20 -13.12 -11.37
C LYS A 228 -0.41 -11.77 -11.00
N ARG A 229 -0.44 -11.41 -9.72
CA ARG A 229 -0.76 -10.04 -9.29
C ARG A 229 0.52 -9.18 -9.25
N PRO A 230 0.52 -7.97 -9.81
CA PRO A 230 1.68 -7.06 -9.75
C PRO A 230 1.90 -6.54 -8.35
N PHE A 231 3.13 -6.15 -8.02
CA PHE A 231 3.44 -5.42 -6.79
C PHE A 231 2.45 -4.27 -6.54
N HIS A 232 1.87 -4.23 -5.35
CA HIS A 232 0.84 -3.27 -4.97
C HIS A 232 1.40 -2.20 -4.05
N THR A 233 1.21 -0.94 -4.44
CA THR A 233 1.61 0.21 -3.62
C THR A 233 0.59 0.54 -2.53
N ILE A 234 -0.67 0.14 -2.67
CA ILE A 234 -1.71 0.47 -1.68
C ILE A 234 -1.53 -0.35 -0.40
N ILE A 235 -1.48 0.32 0.74
CA ILE A 235 -1.35 -0.32 2.04
C ILE A 235 -2.33 0.33 3.04
N PRO A 236 -3.38 -0.39 3.49
CA PRO A 236 -4.17 0.05 4.62
C PRO A 236 -3.51 -0.42 5.91
N ALA A 237 -3.26 0.50 6.85
CA ALA A 237 -2.64 0.15 8.12
C ALA A 237 -3.66 0.09 9.26
N PHE A 238 -3.32 -0.72 10.26
CA PHE A 238 -4.10 -0.87 11.47
C PHE A 238 -3.16 -0.99 12.67
N VAL A 239 -3.56 -0.45 13.82
CA VAL A 239 -2.80 -0.52 15.06
C VAL A 239 -3.65 -1.14 16.15
N THR A 240 -3.08 -2.12 16.84
CA THR A 240 -3.65 -2.66 18.08
C THR A 240 -2.76 -2.31 19.26
N LYS A 241 -3.37 -2.31 20.44
CA LYS A 241 -2.70 -2.13 21.71
C LYS A 241 -3.23 -3.18 22.69
N PRO A 242 -2.36 -3.93 23.40
CA PRO A 242 -2.82 -4.82 24.45
C PRO A 242 -3.48 -4.03 25.59
N ASP A 243 -4.59 -4.54 26.11
CA ASP A 243 -5.18 -4.07 27.35
C ASP A 243 -4.38 -4.57 28.58
N ALA A 244 -4.87 -4.29 29.79
CA ALA A 244 -4.21 -4.66 31.03
C ALA A 244 -4.11 -6.19 31.23
N GLN A 245 -4.90 -6.97 30.49
CA GLN A 245 -4.92 -8.43 30.50
C GLN A 245 -4.08 -9.02 29.36
N GLY A 246 -3.47 -8.17 28.52
CA GLY A 246 -2.66 -8.58 27.38
C GLY A 246 -3.47 -8.93 26.12
N VAL A 247 -4.78 -8.65 26.10
CA VAL A 247 -5.62 -8.87 24.91
C VAL A 247 -5.45 -7.70 23.97
N GLU A 248 -5.07 -7.97 22.72
CA GLU A 248 -4.92 -6.95 21.67
C GLU A 248 -6.28 -6.30 21.38
N GLN A 249 -6.38 -5.00 21.67
CA GLN A 249 -7.55 -4.18 21.37
C GLN A 249 -7.28 -3.30 20.16
N PRO A 250 -8.25 -3.08 19.27
CA PRO A 250 -8.07 -2.19 18.14
C PRO A 250 -7.92 -0.74 18.65
N TRP A 251 -6.91 -0.03 18.16
CA TRP A 251 -6.56 1.31 18.64
C TRP A 251 -6.69 2.37 17.56
N MET A 252 -6.22 2.10 16.34
CA MET A 252 -6.24 3.07 15.26
C MET A 252 -6.30 2.39 13.89
N SER A 253 -7.21 2.84 13.04
CA SER A 253 -7.18 2.59 11.60
C SER A 253 -6.64 3.83 10.91
N PHE A 254 -5.61 3.67 10.07
CA PHE A 254 -4.99 4.80 9.38
C PHE A 254 -4.32 4.40 8.07
N GLY A 255 -3.98 5.40 7.27
CA GLY A 255 -3.24 5.24 6.02
C GLY A 255 -2.75 6.60 5.54
N VAL A 256 -1.61 6.62 4.86
CA VAL A 256 -1.03 7.83 4.26
C VAL A 256 -0.90 7.58 2.77
N MET A 257 -1.58 8.37 1.94
CA MET A 257 -1.66 8.16 0.49
C MET A 257 -0.37 8.57 -0.24
N GLY A 258 -0.17 8.05 -1.46
CA GLY A 258 0.89 8.53 -2.38
C GLY A 258 1.91 7.47 -2.82
N GLY A 259 1.46 6.31 -3.31
CA GLY A 259 2.36 5.32 -3.91
C GLY A 259 3.52 4.87 -3.00
N SER A 260 4.77 5.14 -3.37
CA SER A 260 5.96 4.83 -2.56
C SER A 260 6.10 5.67 -1.29
N MET A 261 5.29 6.71 -1.11
CA MET A 261 5.22 7.46 0.14
C MET A 261 4.55 6.66 1.26
N GLN A 262 3.62 5.76 0.94
CA GLN A 262 2.73 5.15 1.94
C GLN A 262 3.50 4.48 3.10
N PRO A 263 4.52 3.61 2.87
CA PRO A 263 5.25 2.99 3.97
C PRO A 263 6.00 4.00 4.84
N GLN A 264 6.55 5.05 4.23
CA GLN A 264 7.29 6.11 4.91
C GLN A 264 6.34 6.93 5.80
N GLY A 265 5.20 7.32 5.23
CA GLY A 265 4.14 8.03 5.93
C GLY A 265 3.58 7.23 7.10
N HIS A 266 3.39 5.90 6.94
CA HIS A 266 2.94 5.03 8.01
C HIS A 266 3.89 5.06 9.21
N VAL A 267 5.20 4.94 8.94
CA VAL A 267 6.24 5.05 9.97
C VAL A 267 6.22 6.44 10.59
N GLN A 268 6.24 7.51 9.80
CA GLN A 268 6.30 8.89 10.31
C GLN A 268 5.09 9.22 11.20
N VAL A 269 3.87 8.86 10.82
CA VAL A 269 2.65 9.07 11.64
C VAL A 269 2.76 8.31 12.97
N LEU A 270 3.20 7.05 12.95
CA LEU A 270 3.36 6.29 14.19
C LEU A 270 4.45 6.84 15.10
N LEU A 271 5.58 7.28 14.54
CA LEU A 271 6.64 7.93 15.32
C LEU A 271 6.13 9.22 15.96
N ASN A 272 5.39 10.05 15.21
CA ASN A 272 4.80 11.28 15.73
C ASN A 272 3.90 11.01 16.95
N LEU A 273 3.02 10.01 16.86
CA LEU A 273 2.12 9.61 17.95
C LEU A 273 2.87 8.96 19.11
N LEU A 274 3.63 7.91 18.84
CA LEU A 274 4.15 6.99 19.86
C LEU A 274 5.52 7.39 20.42
N VAL A 275 6.34 8.06 19.61
CA VAL A 275 7.67 8.52 20.05
C VAL A 275 7.63 9.96 20.49
N PHE A 276 6.92 10.85 19.80
CA PHE A 276 6.91 12.29 20.11
C PHE A 276 5.70 12.75 20.92
N GLY A 277 4.67 11.91 21.08
CA GLY A 277 3.51 12.23 21.91
C GLY A 277 2.60 13.29 21.30
N MET A 278 2.63 13.43 19.97
CA MET A 278 1.71 14.29 19.25
C MET A 278 0.29 13.73 19.33
N ASP A 279 -0.70 14.62 19.28
CA ASP A 279 -2.07 14.19 18.99
C ASP A 279 -2.23 13.79 17.51
N LEU A 280 -3.40 13.26 17.14
CA LEU A 280 -3.66 12.75 15.80
C LEU A 280 -3.54 13.83 14.72
N GLN A 281 -4.07 15.03 14.97
CA GLN A 281 -4.03 16.10 13.97
C GLN A 281 -2.61 16.64 13.83
N GLN A 282 -1.90 16.85 14.93
CA GLN A 282 -0.49 17.23 14.92
C GLN A 282 0.38 16.21 14.17
N ALA A 283 0.15 14.90 14.41
CA ALA A 283 0.87 13.85 13.71
C ALA A 283 0.61 13.85 12.19
N ILE A 284 -0.59 14.29 11.78
CA ILE A 284 -0.98 14.45 10.37
C ILE A 284 -0.34 15.71 9.76
N ASP A 285 -0.39 16.84 10.48
CA ASP A 285 0.09 18.16 10.04
C ASP A 285 1.62 18.27 10.00
N ALA A 286 2.32 17.41 10.74
CA ALA A 286 3.78 17.42 10.81
C ALA A 286 4.43 17.29 9.42
N PRO A 287 5.50 18.07 9.12
CA PRO A 287 6.22 17.97 7.86
C PRO A 287 6.79 16.58 7.61
N ARG A 288 6.77 16.14 6.34
CA ARG A 288 7.25 14.83 5.89
C ARG A 288 8.13 14.95 4.66
#